data_AF-A0A073JPW3-F1
#
_entry.id   AF-A0A073JPW3-F1
#
_cell.length_a   1.000
_cell.length_b   1.000
_cell.length_c   1.000
_cell.angle_alpha   90.00
_cell.angle_beta   90.00
_cell.angle_gamma   90.00
#
_symmetry.space_group_name_H-M   'P 1'
#
loop_
_entity.id
_entity.type
_entity.pdbx_description
1 polymer ?
#
loop_
_entity_poly.entity_id
_entity_poly.type
_entity_poly.pdbx_seq_one_letter_code
_entity_poly.pdbx_strand_id
1 'polypeptide(L)'
;ITDLRMKSDLCGIVHGTVNQVDTSEIFHQFQDWFERMKEKGNSELASWTNEQKQLFIDWFNGLKDILSQNAETNILNKIHDIEVEIGEQIQLKTIHKTSVVGAINELADDYDEFSTDYDNYGVARKAEWKRSDGTLYRKSTLSNPDIRGNYLSQQVVYYAANGTTAVKTQQWAYTYDNRDNKTSEKKISEVFH
;
A
#
# COMPACT_ATOMS: atom_id res chain seq x y z
N ILE A 1 -22.58 -89.59 -42.49
CA ILE A 1 -23.05 -88.19 -42.64
C ILE A 1 -23.60 -88.07 -44.06
N THR A 2 -24.86 -87.67 -44.22
CA THR A 2 -25.52 -87.56 -45.53
C THR A 2 -25.43 -86.11 -46.02
N ASP A 3 -24.90 -85.88 -47.21
CA ASP A 3 -24.77 -84.56 -47.81
C ASP A 3 -26.13 -84.06 -48.31
N LEU A 4 -26.61 -82.95 -47.75
CA LEU A 4 -27.92 -82.36 -48.03
C LEU A 4 -27.84 -81.07 -48.85
N ARG A 5 -26.65 -80.67 -49.31
CA ARG A 5 -26.42 -79.33 -49.92
C ARG A 5 -27.16 -79.09 -51.25
N MET A 6 -27.67 -80.13 -51.90
CA MET A 6 -28.45 -80.05 -53.15
C MET A 6 -29.96 -80.21 -52.94
N LYS A 7 -30.46 -80.16 -51.69
CA LYS A 7 -31.88 -80.25 -51.39
C LYS A 7 -32.51 -78.85 -51.41
N SER A 8 -33.47 -78.60 -52.30
CA SER A 8 -34.14 -77.29 -52.43
C SER A 8 -34.88 -76.84 -51.16
N ASP A 9 -35.35 -77.82 -50.37
CA ASP A 9 -36.21 -77.58 -49.21
C ASP A 9 -35.40 -77.22 -47.94
N LEU A 10 -34.07 -77.38 -47.98
CA LEU A 10 -33.14 -76.94 -46.94
C LEU A 10 -32.01 -76.15 -47.61
N CYS A 11 -32.11 -74.81 -47.57
CA CYS A 11 -31.12 -73.84 -48.05
C CYS A 11 -30.16 -74.41 -49.13
N GLY A 12 -30.72 -74.67 -50.31
CA GLY A 12 -29.98 -75.19 -51.46
C GLY A 12 -28.94 -74.18 -51.99
N ILE A 13 -28.30 -74.54 -53.10
CA ILE A 13 -27.30 -73.67 -53.75
C ILE A 13 -27.98 -72.37 -54.21
N VAL A 14 -27.65 -71.26 -53.55
CA VAL A 14 -28.14 -69.91 -53.89
C VAL A 14 -27.46 -69.45 -55.18
N HIS A 15 -28.24 -69.21 -56.23
CA HIS A 15 -27.75 -68.81 -57.56
C HIS A 15 -28.25 -67.43 -58.02
N GLY A 16 -28.54 -66.52 -57.09
CA GLY A 16 -28.92 -65.15 -57.42
C GLY A 16 -27.69 -64.25 -57.67
N THR A 17 -27.69 -63.48 -58.76
CA THR A 17 -26.74 -62.38 -58.96
C THR A 17 -27.01 -61.28 -57.93
N VAL A 18 -26.01 -60.94 -57.10
CA VAL A 18 -26.11 -59.81 -56.17
C VAL A 18 -25.88 -58.52 -56.97
N ASN A 19 -26.94 -57.78 -57.25
CA ASN A 19 -26.82 -56.43 -57.82
C ASN A 19 -26.34 -55.47 -56.72
N GLN A 20 -25.14 -54.92 -56.90
CA GLN A 20 -24.60 -53.89 -56.01
C GLN A 20 -25.25 -52.55 -56.37
N VAL A 21 -25.65 -51.79 -55.34
CA VAL A 21 -26.17 -50.43 -55.51
C VAL A 21 -24.97 -49.50 -55.66
N ASP A 22 -24.96 -48.67 -56.71
CA ASP A 22 -23.95 -47.62 -56.88
C ASP A 22 -24.14 -46.53 -55.81
N THR A 23 -23.16 -46.41 -54.90
CA THR A 23 -23.19 -45.46 -53.78
C THR A 23 -22.43 -44.18 -54.06
N SER A 24 -21.85 -44.02 -55.26
CA SER A 24 -20.99 -42.89 -55.62
C SER A 24 -21.72 -41.55 -55.49
N GLU A 25 -22.99 -41.49 -55.89
CA GLU A 25 -23.81 -40.29 -55.80
C GLU A 25 -24.08 -39.86 -54.35
N ILE A 26 -24.42 -40.81 -53.48
CA ILE A 26 -24.63 -40.54 -52.05
C ILE A 26 -23.32 -40.10 -51.39
N PHE A 27 -22.19 -40.70 -51.79
CA PHE A 27 -20.87 -40.32 -51.30
C PHE A 27 -20.50 -38.89 -51.70
N HIS A 28 -20.72 -38.49 -52.95
CA HIS A 28 -20.48 -37.10 -53.39
C HIS A 28 -21.34 -36.11 -52.61
N GLN A 29 -22.63 -36.40 -52.38
CA GLN A 29 -23.51 -35.53 -51.58
C GLN A 29 -23.01 -35.35 -50.13
N PHE A 30 -22.46 -36.41 -49.54
CA PHE A 30 -21.87 -36.35 -48.20
C PHE A 30 -20.59 -35.51 -48.18
N GLN A 31 -19.71 -35.66 -49.18
CA GLN A 31 -18.50 -34.86 -49.31
C GLN A 31 -18.83 -33.37 -49.48
N ASP A 32 -19.80 -33.06 -50.34
CA ASP A 32 -20.25 -31.69 -50.56
C ASP A 32 -20.87 -31.08 -49.30
N TRP A 33 -21.67 -31.85 -48.56
CA TRP A 33 -22.20 -31.43 -47.26
C TRP A 33 -21.09 -31.17 -46.25
N PHE A 34 -20.09 -32.06 -46.19
CA PHE A 34 -18.97 -31.94 -45.26
C PHE A 34 -18.15 -30.68 -45.53
N GLU A 35 -17.80 -30.39 -46.79
CA GLU A 35 -17.06 -29.18 -47.12
C GLU A 35 -17.87 -27.92 -46.82
N ARG A 36 -19.18 -27.88 -47.14
CA ARG A 36 -20.05 -26.75 -46.76
C ARG A 36 -20.11 -26.52 -45.26
N MET A 37 -20.21 -27.57 -44.46
CA MET A 37 -20.27 -27.47 -43.00
C MET A 37 -18.94 -26.98 -42.42
N LYS A 38 -17.83 -27.44 -42.97
CA LYS A 38 -16.48 -27.01 -42.59
C LYS A 38 -16.24 -25.54 -42.94
N GLU A 39 -16.62 -25.10 -44.14
CA GLU A 39 -16.54 -23.69 -44.55
C GLU A 39 -17.41 -22.80 -43.66
N LYS A 40 -18.65 -23.23 -43.39
CA LYS A 40 -19.56 -22.53 -42.49
C LYS A 40 -18.97 -22.40 -41.09
N GLY A 41 -18.47 -23.49 -40.51
CA GLY A 41 -17.85 -23.47 -39.18
C GLY A 41 -16.62 -22.56 -39.11
N ASN A 42 -15.77 -22.58 -40.13
CA ASN A 42 -14.62 -21.68 -40.22
C ASN A 42 -15.04 -20.20 -40.30
N SER A 43 -16.07 -19.92 -41.11
CA SER A 43 -16.61 -18.57 -41.27
C SER A 43 -17.25 -18.05 -39.98
N GLU A 44 -18.06 -18.87 -39.31
CA GLU A 44 -18.70 -18.54 -38.04
C GLU A 44 -17.67 -18.31 -36.93
N LEU A 45 -16.64 -19.16 -36.84
CA LEU A 45 -15.55 -18.99 -35.87
C LEU A 45 -14.77 -17.70 -36.11
N ALA A 46 -14.46 -17.38 -37.38
CA ALA A 46 -13.78 -16.14 -37.74
C ALA A 46 -14.64 -14.91 -37.41
N SER A 47 -15.94 -14.95 -37.74
CA SER A 47 -16.89 -13.88 -37.43
C SER A 47 -16.99 -13.64 -35.92
N TRP A 48 -17.21 -14.71 -35.15
CA TRP A 48 -17.29 -14.63 -33.69
C TRP A 48 -15.99 -14.08 -33.09
N THR A 49 -14.84 -14.55 -33.55
CA THR A 49 -13.53 -14.07 -33.06
C THR A 49 -13.35 -12.57 -33.31
N ASN A 50 -13.75 -12.08 -34.48
CA ASN A 50 -13.65 -10.66 -34.82
C ASN A 50 -14.62 -9.80 -34.00
N GLU A 51 -15.84 -10.27 -33.79
CA GLU A 51 -16.83 -9.60 -32.94
C GLU A 51 -16.33 -9.49 -31.49
N GLN A 52 -15.81 -10.58 -30.92
CA GLN A 52 -15.26 -10.55 -29.55
C GLN A 52 -14.07 -9.60 -29.42
N LYS A 53 -13.18 -9.57 -30.43
CA LYS A 53 -12.07 -8.61 -30.47
C LYS A 53 -12.58 -7.17 -30.49
N GLN A 54 -13.60 -6.88 -31.29
CA GLN A 54 -14.17 -5.54 -31.38
C GLN A 54 -14.83 -5.15 -30.05
N LEU A 55 -15.64 -6.02 -29.45
CA LEU A 55 -16.25 -5.78 -28.14
C LEU A 55 -15.20 -5.51 -27.06
N PHE A 56 -14.09 -6.25 -27.06
CA PHE A 56 -12.98 -6.00 -26.15
C PHE A 56 -12.33 -4.64 -26.40
N ILE A 57 -12.05 -4.30 -27.66
CA ILE A 57 -11.45 -3.01 -28.04
C ILE A 57 -12.38 -1.86 -27.65
N ASP A 58 -13.68 -1.98 -27.88
CA ASP A 58 -14.67 -0.96 -27.56
C ASP A 58 -14.80 -0.78 -26.04
N TRP A 59 -14.87 -1.88 -25.28
CA TRP A 59 -14.85 -1.85 -23.82
C TRP A 59 -13.56 -1.20 -23.28
N PHE A 60 -12.40 -1.60 -23.81
CA PHE A 60 -11.10 -1.08 -23.39
C PHE A 60 -10.95 0.41 -23.74
N ASN A 61 -11.41 0.84 -24.91
CA ASN A 61 -11.43 2.25 -25.29
C ASN A 61 -12.39 3.05 -24.40
N GLY A 62 -13.55 2.50 -24.02
CA GLY A 62 -14.45 3.12 -23.05
C GLY A 62 -13.77 3.31 -21.69
N LEU A 63 -13.02 2.31 -21.21
CA LEU A 63 -12.19 2.47 -20.02
C LEU A 63 -11.10 3.51 -20.22
N LYS A 64 -10.42 3.51 -21.37
CA LYS A 64 -9.38 4.48 -21.69
C LYS A 64 -9.92 5.89 -21.78
N ASP A 65 -11.15 6.10 -22.24
CA ASP A 65 -11.78 7.41 -22.31
C ASP A 65 -12.21 7.89 -20.93
N ILE A 66 -12.80 7.01 -20.11
CA ILE A 66 -13.09 7.32 -18.69
C ILE A 66 -11.79 7.65 -17.96
N LEU A 67 -10.75 6.85 -18.18
CA LEU A 67 -9.44 7.10 -17.61
C LEU A 67 -8.88 8.38 -18.18
N SER A 68 -8.75 8.59 -19.49
CA SER A 68 -8.18 9.78 -20.14
C SER A 68 -8.90 11.08 -19.79
N GLN A 69 -10.24 11.10 -19.80
CA GLN A 69 -11.03 12.24 -19.32
C GLN A 69 -10.74 12.55 -17.84
N ASN A 70 -10.33 11.55 -17.05
CA ASN A 70 -9.94 11.70 -15.64
C ASN A 70 -8.41 11.67 -15.38
N ALA A 71 -7.59 11.35 -16.40
CA ALA A 71 -6.19 10.92 -16.24
C ALA A 71 -5.21 11.94 -16.78
N GLU A 72 -5.64 12.94 -17.55
CA GLU A 72 -4.72 14.01 -17.91
C GLU A 72 -4.65 15.17 -16.91
N THR A 73 -5.57 15.38 -15.95
CA THR A 73 -5.40 16.52 -15.01
C THR A 73 -6.21 16.48 -13.71
N ASN A 74 -6.75 15.34 -13.25
CA ASN A 74 -7.56 15.37 -12.01
C ASN A 74 -7.12 14.37 -10.95
N ILE A 75 -7.04 13.07 -11.23
CA ILE A 75 -6.70 12.10 -10.16
C ILE A 75 -5.20 12.06 -9.90
N LEU A 76 -4.36 11.97 -10.93
CA LEU A 76 -2.90 12.04 -10.79
C LEU A 76 -2.47 13.39 -10.21
N ASN A 77 -3.07 14.48 -10.67
CA ASN A 77 -2.80 15.81 -10.11
C ASN A 77 -3.29 15.91 -8.66
N LYS A 78 -4.48 15.40 -8.31
CA LYS A 78 -4.91 15.38 -6.91
C LYS A 78 -4.01 14.53 -6.03
N ILE A 79 -3.51 13.39 -6.50
CA ILE A 79 -2.55 12.58 -5.73
C ILE A 79 -1.24 13.34 -5.56
N HIS A 80 -0.71 13.93 -6.63
CA HIS A 80 0.50 14.74 -6.58
C HIS A 80 0.32 15.98 -5.68
N ASP A 81 -0.80 16.68 -5.80
CA ASP A 81 -1.15 17.85 -4.98
C ASP A 81 -1.28 17.44 -3.51
N ILE A 82 -1.89 16.28 -3.21
CA ILE A 82 -1.93 15.73 -1.85
C ILE A 82 -0.51 15.40 -1.34
N GLU A 83 0.35 14.81 -2.17
CA GLU A 83 1.74 14.53 -1.81
C GLU A 83 2.54 15.81 -1.56
N VAL A 84 2.31 16.85 -2.36
CA VAL A 84 2.95 18.17 -2.23
C VAL A 84 2.43 18.93 -1.01
N GLU A 85 1.11 18.94 -0.77
CA GLU A 85 0.49 19.63 0.37
C GLU A 85 0.86 18.97 1.71
N ILE A 86 0.91 17.64 1.77
CA ILE A 86 1.29 16.90 2.99
C ILE A 86 2.81 16.99 3.23
N GLY A 87 3.61 17.06 2.16
CA GLY A 87 5.06 16.98 2.22
C GLY A 87 5.55 15.61 2.69
N GLU A 88 6.86 15.46 2.89
CA GLU A 88 7.41 14.21 3.38
C GLU A 88 7.31 14.13 4.91
N GLN A 89 6.70 13.06 5.42
CA GLN A 89 6.59 12.80 6.86
C GLN A 89 7.94 12.87 7.61
N ILE A 90 9.04 12.52 6.93
CA ILE A 90 10.39 12.57 7.50
C ILE A 90 10.84 13.99 7.87
N GLN A 91 10.27 15.01 7.23
CA GLN A 91 10.60 16.43 7.44
C GLN A 91 9.98 17.00 8.71
N LEU A 92 9.01 16.31 9.31
CA LEU A 92 8.43 16.72 10.60
C LEU A 92 9.52 16.74 11.68
N LYS A 93 9.45 17.73 12.59
CA LYS A 93 10.41 17.91 13.70
C LYS A 93 9.91 17.35 15.04
N THR A 94 8.68 16.84 15.06
CA THR A 94 8.08 16.08 16.15
C THR A 94 8.89 14.82 16.43
N ILE A 95 8.72 14.24 17.61
CA ILE A 95 9.45 13.05 18.05
C ILE A 95 8.84 11.80 17.40
N HIS A 96 7.52 11.73 17.30
CA HIS A 96 6.72 10.67 16.70
C HIS A 96 6.34 11.07 15.27
N LYS A 97 6.93 10.35 14.30
CA LYS A 97 6.74 10.58 12.86
C LYS A 97 6.29 9.32 12.14
N THR A 98 5.63 8.39 12.83
CA THR A 98 5.12 7.15 12.23
C THR A 98 3.79 7.37 11.51
N SER A 99 3.00 8.37 11.92
CA SER A 99 1.87 8.91 11.16
C SER A 99 1.80 10.44 11.31
N VAL A 100 1.11 11.14 10.41
CA VAL A 100 0.79 12.57 10.57
C VAL A 100 -0.02 12.80 11.86
N VAL A 101 -0.93 11.88 12.18
CA VAL A 101 -1.70 11.90 13.44
C VAL A 101 -0.78 11.81 14.66
N GLY A 102 0.22 10.92 14.63
CA GLY A 102 1.20 10.80 15.72
C GLY A 102 1.97 12.10 15.94
N ALA A 103 2.36 12.77 14.86
CA ALA A 103 3.03 14.06 14.93
C ALA A 103 2.11 15.19 15.45
N ILE A 104 0.86 15.24 15.00
CA ILE A 104 -0.12 16.24 15.44
C ILE A 104 -0.45 16.09 16.93
N ASN A 105 -0.64 14.86 17.40
CA ASN A 105 -0.97 14.60 18.80
C ASN A 105 0.11 15.12 19.75
N GLU A 106 1.38 15.12 19.37
CA GLU A 106 2.44 15.73 20.20
C GLU A 106 2.32 17.25 20.36
N LEU A 107 1.73 17.93 19.38
CA LEU A 107 1.50 19.37 19.48
C LEU A 107 0.25 19.69 20.28
N ALA A 108 -0.68 18.74 20.37
CA ALA A 108 -1.96 18.89 21.05
C ALA A 108 -1.89 18.53 22.54
N ASP A 109 -0.88 17.78 22.97
CA ASP A 109 -0.74 17.39 24.37
C ASP A 109 -0.37 18.59 25.25
N ASP A 110 -1.32 19.01 26.09
CA ASP A 110 -1.03 19.84 27.26
C ASP A 110 -0.27 18.99 28.28
N TYR A 111 0.87 19.48 28.75
CA TYR A 111 1.70 18.78 29.73
C TYR A 111 1.60 19.39 31.11
N ASP A 112 1.44 18.54 32.12
CA ASP A 112 1.53 18.94 33.51
C ASP A 112 2.99 19.04 33.94
N GLU A 113 3.39 20.18 34.50
CA GLU A 113 4.74 20.41 34.99
C GLU A 113 4.88 20.10 36.49
N PHE A 114 5.89 19.29 36.82
CA PHE A 114 6.26 18.92 38.17
C PHE A 114 7.72 19.33 38.43
N SER A 115 7.88 20.39 39.22
CA SER A 115 9.19 20.87 39.63
C SER A 115 9.59 20.29 40.99
N THR A 116 10.84 19.80 41.07
CA THR A 116 11.42 19.12 42.22
C THR A 116 12.87 19.56 42.40
N ASP A 117 13.47 19.15 43.53
CA ASP A 117 14.89 19.38 43.79
C ASP A 117 15.28 20.87 43.79
N TYR A 118 14.52 21.67 44.54
CA TYR A 118 14.74 23.11 44.69
C TYR A 118 16.04 23.40 45.43
N ASP A 119 16.75 24.43 44.99
CA ASP A 119 17.86 24.99 45.76
C ASP A 119 17.39 26.00 46.82
N ASN A 120 18.35 26.55 47.56
CA ASN A 120 18.07 27.51 48.65
C ASN A 120 17.48 28.84 48.17
N TYR A 121 17.49 29.10 46.85
CA TYR A 121 16.91 30.30 46.24
C TYR A 121 15.55 30.02 45.59
N GLY A 122 15.03 28.80 45.74
CA GLY A 122 13.73 28.40 45.20
C GLY A 122 13.76 28.07 43.71
N VAL A 123 14.95 27.87 43.11
CA VAL A 123 15.07 27.42 41.72
C VAL A 123 14.99 25.91 41.66
N ALA A 124 14.04 25.37 40.90
CA ALA A 124 13.90 23.93 40.69
C ALA A 124 15.04 23.40 39.82
N ARG A 125 15.90 22.52 40.35
CA ARG A 125 16.97 21.90 39.57
C ARG A 125 16.46 20.83 38.63
N LYS A 126 15.29 20.27 38.91
CA LYS A 126 14.67 19.23 38.09
C LYS A 126 13.20 19.55 37.83
N ALA A 127 12.82 19.56 36.56
CA ALA A 127 11.43 19.72 36.13
C ALA A 127 11.03 18.57 35.21
N GLU A 128 9.86 17.99 35.45
CA GLU A 128 9.28 16.88 34.68
C GLU A 128 7.95 17.31 34.08
N TRP A 129 7.77 17.09 32.78
CA TRP A 129 6.51 17.32 32.08
C TRP A 129 5.87 15.98 31.78
N LYS A 130 4.65 15.77 32.28
CA LYS A 130 3.90 14.53 32.11
C LYS A 130 2.72 14.75 31.17
N ARG A 131 2.41 13.71 30.41
CA ARG A 131 1.20 13.65 29.57
C ARG A 131 -0.03 13.50 30.47
N SER A 132 -1.21 13.67 29.87
CA SER A 132 -2.51 13.49 30.55
C SER A 132 -2.71 12.08 31.14
N ASP A 133 -2.05 11.07 30.58
CA ASP A 133 -2.03 9.69 31.12
C ASP A 133 -1.03 9.48 32.28
N GLY A 134 -0.29 10.53 32.66
CA GLY A 134 0.73 10.51 33.72
C GLY A 134 2.11 10.00 33.28
N THR A 135 2.28 9.57 32.04
CA THR A 135 3.58 9.15 31.51
C THR A 135 4.53 10.35 31.34
N LEU A 136 5.83 10.14 31.55
CA LEU A 136 6.82 11.20 31.41
C LEU A 136 7.04 11.52 29.92
N TYR A 137 6.88 12.79 29.54
CA TYR A 137 7.22 13.26 28.20
C TYR A 137 8.62 13.85 28.16
N ARG A 138 8.96 14.71 29.12
CA ARG A 138 10.21 15.46 29.15
C ARG A 138 10.73 15.62 30.57
N LYS A 139 12.04 15.54 30.74
CA LYS A 139 12.73 15.87 31.99
C LYS A 139 13.86 16.86 31.73
N SER A 140 13.86 17.97 32.47
CA SER A 140 14.93 18.97 32.53
C SER A 140 15.75 18.76 33.80
N THR A 141 17.08 18.84 33.68
CA THR A 141 18.00 18.86 34.82
C THR A 141 19.02 19.99 34.65
N LEU A 142 19.06 20.91 35.61
CA LEU A 142 20.02 22.01 35.68
C LEU A 142 21.29 21.57 36.42
N SER A 143 22.43 22.09 35.99
CA SER A 143 23.74 21.73 36.54
C SER A 143 24.77 22.83 36.31
N ASN A 144 25.97 22.65 36.87
CA ASN A 144 27.09 23.57 36.74
C ASN A 144 26.74 25.00 37.20
N PRO A 145 26.33 25.21 38.47
CA PRO A 145 26.07 26.54 39.00
C PRO A 145 27.37 27.35 39.07
N ASP A 146 27.30 28.63 38.71
CA ASP A 146 28.38 29.59 38.93
C ASP A 146 28.48 30.01 40.41
N ILE A 147 29.43 30.89 40.70
CA ILE A 147 29.65 31.42 42.06
C ILE A 147 28.45 32.22 42.62
N ARG A 148 27.52 32.64 41.77
CA ARG A 148 26.30 33.39 42.14
C ARG A 148 25.08 32.47 42.22
N GLY A 149 25.24 31.18 41.89
CA GLY A 149 24.17 30.19 41.91
C GLY A 149 23.41 30.07 40.58
N ASN A 150 23.83 30.76 39.52
CA ASN A 150 23.19 30.61 38.20
C ASN A 150 23.66 29.34 37.51
N TYR A 151 22.73 28.47 37.13
CA TYR A 151 23.05 27.23 36.42
C TYR A 151 23.49 27.50 34.98
N LEU A 152 24.70 27.07 34.62
CA LEU A 152 25.26 27.31 33.29
C LEU A 152 24.91 26.23 32.27
N SER A 153 24.35 25.10 32.72
CA SER A 153 24.07 23.94 31.87
C SER A 153 22.69 23.35 32.15
N GLN A 154 21.97 22.98 31.09
CA GLN A 154 20.72 22.20 31.17
C GLN A 154 20.79 20.97 30.28
N GLN A 155 20.40 19.83 30.84
CA GLN A 155 20.10 18.61 30.08
C GLN A 155 18.58 18.44 29.97
N VAL A 156 18.09 18.22 28.76
CA VAL A 156 16.68 17.92 28.49
C VAL A 156 16.56 16.55 27.82
N VAL A 157 15.87 15.62 28.46
CA VAL A 157 15.61 14.27 27.94
C VAL A 157 14.13 14.15 27.59
N TYR A 158 13.85 13.65 26.39
CA TYR A 158 12.50 13.34 25.92
C TYR A 158 12.31 11.82 25.88
N TYR A 159 11.09 11.40 26.18
CA TYR A 159 10.75 9.99 26.36
C TYR A 159 9.65 9.56 25.39
N ALA A 160 9.69 8.30 24.98
CA ALA A 160 8.65 7.65 24.19
C ALA A 160 7.30 7.64 24.93
N ALA A 161 6.24 7.20 24.23
CA ALA A 161 4.89 7.06 24.78
C ALA A 161 4.82 6.15 26.03
N ASN A 162 5.76 5.22 26.19
CA ASN A 162 5.84 4.39 27.40
C ASN A 162 6.37 5.12 28.65
N GLY A 163 6.79 6.38 28.52
CA GLY A 163 7.29 7.23 29.61
C GLY A 163 8.65 6.84 30.19
N THR A 164 9.37 5.89 29.60
CA THR A 164 10.61 5.34 30.17
C THR A 164 11.76 5.27 29.17
N THR A 165 11.48 4.95 27.91
CA THR A 165 12.50 4.90 26.85
C THR A 165 12.87 6.32 26.42
N ALA A 166 14.14 6.70 26.58
CA ALA A 166 14.64 7.97 26.04
C ALA A 166 14.70 7.89 24.50
N VAL A 167 14.23 8.94 23.83
CA VAL A 167 14.18 9.03 22.35
C VAL A 167 14.97 10.21 21.81
N LYS A 168 15.18 11.24 22.65
CA LYS A 168 15.99 12.40 22.30
C LYS A 168 16.61 13.01 23.54
N THR A 169 17.88 13.37 23.47
CA THR A 169 18.57 14.14 24.51
C THR A 169 19.15 15.41 23.93
N GLN A 170 18.88 16.54 24.57
CA GLN A 170 19.45 17.84 24.24
C GLN A 170 20.32 18.34 25.40
N GLN A 171 21.42 18.99 25.06
CA GLN A 171 22.24 19.75 26.01
C GLN A 171 22.19 21.22 25.64
N TRP A 172 22.07 22.08 26.64
CA TRP A 172 22.01 23.52 26.51
C TRP A 172 23.03 24.19 27.42
N ALA A 173 23.62 25.27 26.93
CA ALA A 173 24.50 26.14 27.70
C ALA A 173 23.88 27.53 27.86
N TYR A 174 24.05 28.10 29.04
CA TYR A 174 23.53 29.41 29.44
C TYR A 174 24.67 30.36 29.84
N THR A 175 24.46 31.64 29.59
CA THR A 175 25.29 32.72 30.13
C THR A 175 24.42 33.76 30.79
N TYR A 176 24.99 34.48 31.75
CA TYR A 176 24.29 35.49 32.55
C TYR A 176 25.09 36.79 32.57
N ASP A 177 24.40 37.91 32.74
CA ASP A 177 25.06 39.19 32.99
C ASP A 177 25.41 39.38 34.48
N ASN A 178 26.01 40.52 34.79
CA ASN A 178 26.38 40.89 36.16
C ASN A 178 25.16 41.16 37.07
N ARG A 179 23.92 40.99 36.60
CA ARG A 179 22.67 41.16 37.34
C ARG A 179 21.81 39.88 37.35
N ASP A 180 22.41 38.74 37.03
CA ASP A 180 21.76 37.42 37.00
C ASP A 180 20.68 37.28 35.91
N ASN A 181 20.63 38.19 34.93
CA ASN A 181 19.75 38.04 33.78
C ASN A 181 20.40 37.08 32.79
N LYS A 182 19.64 36.08 32.33
CA LYS A 182 20.08 35.17 31.27
C LYS A 182 20.31 35.96 29.98
N THR A 183 21.55 35.94 29.48
CA THR A 183 21.97 36.66 28.26
C THR A 183 22.04 35.76 27.04
N SER A 184 22.26 34.46 27.22
CA SER A 184 22.20 33.50 26.11
C SER A 184 21.65 32.15 26.54
N GLU A 185 21.02 31.49 25.57
CA GLU A 185 20.56 30.11 25.66
C GLU A 185 20.86 29.42 24.32
N LYS A 186 21.79 28.46 24.35
CA LYS A 186 22.27 27.80 23.14
C LYS A 186 22.22 26.29 23.29
N LYS A 187 21.56 25.61 22.34
CA LYS A 187 21.63 24.16 22.20
C LYS A 187 23.03 23.78 21.70
N ILE A 188 23.75 23.00 22.48
CA ILE A 188 25.14 22.59 22.17
C ILE A 188 25.20 21.18 21.58
N SER A 189 24.24 20.31 21.89
CA SER A 189 24.12 19.01 21.24
C SER A 189 22.67 18.50 21.24
N GLU A 190 22.38 17.63 20.28
CA GLU A 190 21.13 16.89 20.17
C GLU A 190 21.45 15.48 19.66
N VAL A 191 20.96 14.48 20.39
CA VAL A 191 21.16 13.06 20.08
C VAL A 191 19.79 12.39 20.05
N PHE A 192 19.51 11.64 18.99
CA PHE A 192 18.34 10.76 18.86
C PHE A 192 18.76 9.34 19.23
N HIS A 193 17.90 8.62 19.97
CA HIS A 193 18.14 7.26 20.44
C HIS A 193 17.29 6.24 19.69
#